data_AF-A0A9N9I1Z9-F1
#
_entry.id   AF-A0A9N9I1Z9-F1
#
_cell.length_a   1.000
_cell.length_b   1.000
_cell.length_c   1.000
_cell.angle_alpha   90.00
_cell.angle_beta   90.00
_cell.angle_gamma   90.00
#
_symmetry.space_group_name_H-M   'P 1'
#
loop_
_entity.id
_entity.type
_entity.pdbx_description
1 polymer ?
#
loop_
_entity_poly.entity_id
_entity_poly.type
_entity_poly.pdbx_seq_one_letter_code
_entity_poly.pdbx_strand_id
1 'polypeptide(L)'
;HQRNKSRPTAPTSESPAVITSGTNSRQTTPATSKKSTSSLPNRNVDDTEVVQLQARIVELQKDNQKLQSQNAALSGELDKLCQENEALIFINGEFGKE
;
A
#
# COMPACT_ATOMS: atom_id res chain seq x y z
N HIS A 1 1.05 -15.69 -41.60
CA HIS A 1 1.83 -14.47 -41.89
C HIS A 1 2.28 -13.87 -40.57
N GLN A 2 3.54 -14.13 -40.20
CA GLN A 2 4.21 -13.53 -39.05
C GLN A 2 4.37 -12.02 -39.32
N ARG A 3 4.00 -11.16 -38.37
CA ARG A 3 4.45 -9.77 -38.37
C ARG A 3 5.17 -9.46 -37.06
N ASN A 4 6.47 -9.31 -37.24
CA ASN A 4 7.49 -8.92 -36.30
C ASN A 4 7.19 -7.60 -35.57
N LYS A 5 7.58 -7.57 -34.29
CA LYS A 5 8.43 -6.58 -33.60
C LYS A 5 8.15 -5.09 -33.88
N SER A 6 7.94 -4.30 -32.82
CA SER A 6 8.96 -3.34 -32.34
C SER A 6 8.51 -2.56 -31.10
N ARG A 7 9.37 -2.58 -30.09
CA ARG A 7 9.43 -1.72 -28.90
C ARG A 7 10.06 -0.37 -29.29
N PRO A 8 9.63 0.76 -28.70
CA PRO A 8 10.47 1.95 -28.58
C PRO A 8 10.70 2.26 -27.08
N THR A 9 11.88 2.00 -26.50
CA THR A 9 13.08 2.87 -26.38
C THR A 9 12.84 4.21 -25.69
N ALA A 10 13.38 4.31 -24.47
CA ALA A 10 13.46 5.53 -23.67
C ALA A 10 14.39 6.57 -24.33
N PRO A 11 14.18 7.88 -24.11
CA PRO A 11 15.20 8.88 -24.36
C PRO A 11 16.10 9.07 -23.13
N THR A 12 17.39 8.80 -23.31
CA THR A 12 18.49 9.21 -22.43
C THR A 12 19.05 10.55 -22.92
N SER A 13 19.48 11.36 -21.95
CA SER A 13 20.46 12.47 -22.06
C SER A 13 20.00 13.75 -22.74
N GLU A 14 19.98 14.83 -21.95
CA GLU A 14 20.60 16.11 -22.32
C GLU A 14 20.81 16.99 -21.05
N SER A 15 22.04 17.01 -20.55
CA SER A 15 22.62 18.20 -19.90
C SER A 15 23.40 18.93 -21.00
N PRO A 16 23.27 20.25 -21.19
CA PRO A 16 24.17 21.15 -20.45
C PRO A 16 23.63 22.58 -20.23
N ALA A 17 24.01 23.21 -19.11
CA ALA A 17 24.21 24.66 -19.08
C ALA A 17 25.18 25.02 -17.95
N VAL A 18 26.46 25.05 -18.30
CA VAL A 18 27.47 25.82 -17.56
C VAL A 18 27.16 27.29 -17.81
N ILE A 19 26.75 28.02 -16.78
CA ILE A 19 26.77 29.49 -16.80
C ILE A 19 27.84 29.94 -15.81
N THR A 20 29.06 30.08 -16.34
CA THR A 20 30.10 30.90 -15.73
C THR A 20 29.92 32.34 -16.16
N SER A 21 29.53 33.23 -15.24
CA SER A 21 29.84 34.66 -15.36
C SER A 21 29.53 35.42 -14.08
N GLY A 22 30.51 36.20 -13.62
CA GLY A 22 30.27 37.41 -12.86
C GLY A 22 30.75 37.40 -11.42
N THR A 23 32.03 37.69 -11.24
CA THR A 23 32.58 38.30 -10.02
C THR A 23 31.74 39.52 -9.61
N ASN A 24 31.35 39.60 -8.34
CA ASN A 24 31.34 40.88 -7.62
C ASN A 24 31.47 40.66 -6.11
N SER A 25 32.63 41.07 -5.62
CA SER A 25 32.95 41.20 -4.21
C SER A 25 32.22 42.42 -3.64
N ARG A 26 31.39 42.22 -2.61
CA ARG A 26 31.21 43.20 -1.51
C ARG A 26 30.46 42.57 -0.33
N GLN A 27 31.14 42.66 0.80
CA GLN A 27 30.84 42.22 2.16
C GLN A 27 29.74 43.08 2.80
N THR A 28 28.64 42.48 3.30
CA THR A 28 27.79 43.06 4.37
C THR A 28 27.01 41.99 5.16
N THR A 29 27.36 41.87 6.45
CA THR A 29 26.60 41.39 7.64
C THR A 29 26.12 39.92 7.75
N PRO A 30 26.21 39.31 8.96
CA PRO A 30 25.70 37.96 9.22
C PRO A 30 24.19 38.02 9.50
N ALA A 31 23.37 37.81 8.47
CA ALA A 31 21.99 37.42 8.69
C ALA A 31 21.97 35.93 9.04
N THR A 32 21.72 35.61 10.31
CA THR A 32 21.40 34.26 10.78
C THR A 32 20.05 33.82 10.20
N SER A 33 20.05 33.50 8.90
CA SER A 33 18.95 32.78 8.29
C SER A 33 19.09 31.32 8.71
N LYS A 34 18.43 30.97 9.82
CA LYS A 34 18.19 29.57 10.19
C LYS A 34 17.29 28.98 9.11
N LYS A 35 17.91 28.54 8.01
CA LYS A 35 17.29 27.60 7.09
C LYS A 35 17.07 26.34 7.90
N SER A 36 15.86 26.19 8.46
CA SER A 36 15.37 24.92 8.98
C SER A 36 15.30 23.97 7.79
N THR A 37 16.44 23.37 7.46
CA THR A 37 16.45 22.10 6.77
C THR A 37 15.74 21.16 7.73
N SER A 38 14.45 20.91 7.48
CA SER A 38 13.74 19.77 8.05
C SER A 38 14.45 18.53 7.54
N SER A 39 15.58 18.19 8.15
CA SER A 39 16.21 16.90 7.96
C SER A 39 15.19 15.89 8.46
N LEU A 40 14.51 15.23 7.53
CA LEU A 40 13.82 13.99 7.82
C LEU A 40 14.82 13.14 8.64
N PRO A 41 14.41 12.59 9.79
CA PRO A 41 15.32 11.76 10.56
C PRO A 41 15.73 10.59 9.68
N ASN A 42 17.01 10.57 9.28
CA ASN A 42 17.59 9.45 8.57
C ASN A 42 17.70 8.30 9.58
N ARG A 43 16.62 7.52 9.69
CA ARG A 43 16.62 6.29 10.49
C ARG A 43 17.49 5.30 9.75
N ASN A 44 18.73 5.14 10.21
CA ASN A 44 19.43 3.89 10.02
C ASN A 44 18.59 2.84 10.73
N VAL A 45 17.84 2.06 9.95
CA VAL A 45 17.10 0.91 10.46
C VAL A 45 18.17 -0.13 10.76
N ASP A 46 18.37 -0.42 12.04
CA ASP A 46 19.33 -1.45 12.44
C ASP A 46 18.86 -2.81 11.90
N ASP A 47 19.78 -3.67 11.46
CA ASP A 47 19.43 -5.01 10.92
C ASP A 47 18.55 -5.83 11.87
N THR A 48 18.67 -5.59 13.17
CA THR A 48 17.81 -6.16 14.23
C THR A 48 16.35 -5.72 14.11
N GLU A 49 16.08 -4.46 13.79
CA GLU A 49 14.73 -3.93 13.59
C GLU A 49 14.09 -4.55 12.33
N VAL A 50 14.87 -4.73 11.26
CA VAL A 50 14.41 -5.41 10.04
C VAL A 50 14.00 -6.85 10.34
N VAL A 51 14.79 -7.60 11.10
CA VAL A 51 14.48 -8.99 11.47
C VAL A 51 13.22 -9.08 12.32
N GLN A 52 13.05 -8.17 13.30
CA GLN A 52 11.84 -8.14 14.13
C GLN A 52 10.59 -7.81 13.33
N LEU A 53 10.67 -6.82 12.43
CA LEU A 53 9.57 -6.47 11.54
C LEU A 53 9.20 -7.63 10.61
N GLN A 54 10.19 -8.34 10.07
CA GLN A 54 9.96 -9.51 9.22
C GLN A 54 9.26 -10.63 9.99
N ALA A 55 9.69 -10.94 11.22
CA ALA A 55 9.04 -11.91 12.08
C ALA A 55 7.58 -11.51 12.35
N ARG A 56 7.35 -10.22 12.64
CA ARG A 56 6.00 -9.69 12.88
C ARG A 56 5.10 -9.78 11.65
N ILE A 57 5.63 -9.54 10.45
CA ILE A 57 4.89 -9.71 9.20
C ILE A 57 4.44 -11.17 9.04
N VAL A 58 5.31 -12.14 9.32
CA VAL A 58 4.98 -13.57 9.22
C VAL A 58 3.87 -13.96 10.21
N GLU A 59 3.95 -13.49 11.46
CA GLU A 59 2.89 -13.70 12.45
C GLU A 59 1.56 -13.12 11.99
N LEU A 60 1.56 -11.86 11.52
CA LEU A 60 0.35 -11.20 11.05
C LEU A 60 -0.25 -11.90 9.83
N GLN A 61 0.58 -12.42 8.92
CA GLN A 61 0.11 -13.21 7.78
C GLN A 61 -0.58 -14.50 8.23
N LYS A 62 -0.01 -15.21 9.22
CA LYS A 62 -0.60 -16.41 9.79
C LYS A 62 -1.95 -16.11 10.47
N ASP A 63 -2.00 -15.05 11.26
CA ASP A 63 -3.23 -14.62 11.92
C ASP A 63 -4.31 -14.23 10.91
N ASN A 64 -3.93 -13.52 9.85
CA ASN A 64 -4.85 -13.13 8.78
C ASN A 64 -5.42 -14.37 8.04
N GLN A 65 -4.59 -15.36 7.72
CA GLN A 65 -5.08 -16.61 7.11
C GLN A 65 -6.09 -17.34 8.02
N LYS A 66 -5.83 -17.38 9.32
CA LYS A 66 -6.77 -17.96 10.30
C LYS A 66 -8.09 -17.20 10.34
N LEU A 67 -8.05 -15.87 10.34
CA LEU A 67 -9.26 -15.04 10.32
C LEU A 67 -10.05 -15.24 9.02
N GLN A 68 -9.37 -15.36 7.87
CA GLN A 68 -10.00 -15.65 6.59
C GLN A 68 -10.73 -17.00 6.60
N SER A 69 -10.12 -18.05 7.16
CA SER A 69 -10.79 -19.36 7.24
C SER A 69 -12.02 -19.31 8.15
N GLN A 70 -11.93 -18.61 9.28
CA GLN A 70 -13.06 -18.42 10.20
C GLN A 70 -14.18 -17.62 9.54
N ASN A 71 -13.86 -16.55 8.82
CA ASN A 71 -14.84 -15.72 8.14
C ASN A 71 -15.56 -16.50 7.02
N ALA A 72 -14.83 -17.31 6.25
CA ALA A 72 -15.43 -18.19 5.24
C ALA A 72 -16.39 -19.22 5.87
N ALA A 73 -16.03 -19.81 7.01
CA ALA A 73 -16.89 -20.75 7.72
C ALA A 73 -18.18 -20.08 8.22
N LEU A 74 -18.06 -18.90 8.84
CA LEU A 74 -19.20 -18.12 9.34
C LEU A 74 -20.11 -17.64 8.19
N SER A 75 -19.54 -17.22 7.07
CA SER A 75 -20.32 -16.82 5.89
C SER A 75 -21.15 -18.00 5.37
N GLY A 76 -20.57 -19.19 5.29
CA GLY A 76 -21.31 -20.39 4.87
C GLY A 76 -22.38 -20.84 5.87
N GLU A 77 -22.19 -20.59 7.17
CA GLU A 77 -23.23 -20.83 8.18
C GLU A 77 -24.38 -19.83 8.06
N LEU A 78 -24.06 -18.56 7.83
CA LEU A 78 -25.05 -17.51 7.59
C LEU A 78 -25.91 -17.84 6.36
N ASP A 79 -25.30 -18.25 5.25
CA ASP A 79 -26.04 -18.63 4.03
C ASP A 79 -27.03 -19.77 4.30
N LYS A 80 -26.64 -20.77 5.11
CA LYS A 80 -27.52 -21.88 5.49
C LYS A 80 -28.70 -21.40 6.34
N LEU A 81 -28.44 -20.57 7.35
CA LEU A 81 -29.49 -20.01 8.21
C LEU A 81 -30.45 -19.12 7.41
N CYS A 82 -29.95 -18.36 6.43
CA CYS A 82 -30.79 -17.60 5.52
C CYS A 82 -31.72 -18.50 4.70
N GLN A 83 -31.18 -19.57 4.10
CA GLN A 83 -32.00 -20.54 3.34
C GLN A 83 -33.04 -21.24 4.23
N GLU A 84 -32.66 -21.63 5.44
CA GLU A 84 -33.59 -22.24 6.40
C GLU A 84 -34.72 -21.27 6.78
N ASN A 85 -34.38 -20.01 7.04
CA ASN A 85 -35.37 -18.98 7.35
C ASN A 85 -36.33 -18.72 6.17
N GLU A 86 -35.80 -18.60 4.95
CA GLU A 86 -36.63 -18.47 3.73
C GLU A 86 -37.58 -19.66 3.56
N ALA A 87 -37.10 -20.89 3.81
CA ALA A 87 -37.94 -22.07 3.77
C ALA A 87 -39.05 -22.04 4.83
N LEU A 88 -38.75 -21.62 6.05
CA LEU A 88 -39.75 -21.47 7.12
C LEU A 88 -40.78 -20.39 6.79
N ILE A 89 -40.37 -19.25 6.23
CA ILE A 89 -41.27 -18.20 5.77
C ILE A 89 -42.20 -18.73 4.68
N PHE A 90 -41.65 -19.46 3.69
CA PHE A 90 -42.44 -20.06 2.62
C PHE A 90 -43.50 -21.02 3.17
N ILE A 91 -43.10 -21.95 4.05
CA ILE A 91 -43.98 -22.92 4.68
C ILE A 91 -45.09 -22.20 5.47
N ASN A 92 -44.74 -21.25 6.35
CA ASN A 92 -45.73 -20.53 7.15
C ASN A 92 -46.67 -19.65 6.30
N GLY A 93 -46.18 -19.14 5.17
CA GLY A 93 -46.99 -18.36 4.22
C GLY A 93 -47.99 -19.20 3.42
N GLU A 94 -47.71 -20.49 3.23
CA GLU A 94 -48.62 -21.44 2.57
C GLU A 94 -49.67 -21.99 3.56
N PHE A 95 -49.30 -22.29 4.80
CA PHE A 95 -50.25 -22.73 5.84
C PHE A 95 -51.21 -21.63 6.34
N GLY A 96 -50.91 -20.36 6.09
CA GLY A 96 -51.78 -19.23 6.46
C GLY A 96 -52.89 -18.89 5.44
N LYS A 97 -53.01 -19.65 4.34
CA LYS A 97 -53.96 -19.41 3.26
C LYS A 97 -55.11 -20.43 3.17
N GLU A 98 -55.12 -21.45 4.03
CA GLU A 98 -56.23 -22.41 4.20
C GLU A 98 -57.17 -21.99 5.33
#